data_AF-A0A345EI42-F1
#
_entry.id   AF-A0A345EI42-F1
#
_cell.length_a   1.000
_cell.length_b   1.000
_cell.length_c   1.000
_cell.angle_alpha   90.00
_cell.angle_beta   90.00
_cell.angle_gamma   90.00
#
_symmetry.space_group_name_H-M   'P 1'
#
loop_
_entity.id
_entity.type
_entity.pdbx_description
1 polymer ?
#
loop_
_entity_poly.entity_id
_entity_poly.type
_entity_poly.pdbx_seq_one_letter_code
_entity_poly.pdbx_strand_id
1 'polypeptide(L)'
;MRRNTVIIGALIVTVLLPMWYVALHGEPPSEEVAIDESVTDLRPLDGFVDTPNKLSPSQVGVVVWVALFGLVGVLTAVHRFMNDAVRPPDDASSAVSADGGARTVSLPWLETDHRWVVEYHDASDAIEGLVAMGGLTVLAIVFAALFTGEYLTLGRTQYFGIYATGMFVSLALSTVAYYAWFMPHIEVAEQRGHES
;
A
#
# COMPACT_ATOMS: atom_id res chain seq x y z
N MET A 1 -5.63 -25.17 14.03
CA MET A 1 -5.80 -23.93 13.25
C MET A 1 -7.24 -23.39 13.29
N ARG A 2 -8.27 -24.12 12.84
CA ARG A 2 -9.67 -23.63 12.78
C ARG A 2 -10.24 -23.02 14.08
N ARG A 3 -10.01 -23.63 15.25
CA ARG A 3 -10.58 -23.15 16.52
C ARG A 3 -10.05 -21.76 16.92
N ASN A 4 -8.75 -21.53 16.77
CA ASN A 4 -8.15 -20.23 17.09
C ASN A 4 -8.62 -19.15 16.10
N THR A 5 -8.73 -19.47 14.80
CA THR A 5 -9.26 -18.52 13.81
C THR A 5 -10.70 -18.13 14.12
N VAL A 6 -11.54 -19.09 14.51
CA VAL A 6 -12.93 -18.82 14.92
C VAL A 6 -12.99 -17.95 16.17
N ILE A 7 -12.15 -18.24 17.18
CA ILE A 7 -12.08 -17.44 18.41
C ILE A 7 -11.64 -16.01 18.11
N ILE A 8 -10.60 -15.83 17.27
CA ILE A 8 -10.12 -14.51 16.85
C ILE A 8 -11.22 -13.77 16.08
N GLY A 9 -11.88 -14.42 15.13
CA GLY A 9 -13.00 -13.83 14.39
C GLY A 9 -14.14 -13.40 15.31
N ALA A 10 -14.51 -14.24 16.27
CA ALA A 10 -15.55 -13.92 17.26
C ALA A 10 -15.15 -12.74 18.16
N LEU A 11 -13.88 -12.66 18.58
CA LEU A 11 -13.34 -11.53 19.34
C LEU A 11 -13.41 -10.23 18.53
N ILE A 12 -12.95 -10.25 17.27
CA ILE A 12 -13.01 -9.09 16.36
C ILE A 12 -14.44 -8.60 16.21
N VAL A 13 -15.38 -9.51 15.91
CA VAL A 13 -16.80 -9.16 15.76
C VAL A 13 -17.36 -8.57 17.07
N THR A 14 -17.07 -9.18 18.21
CA THR A 14 -17.58 -8.71 19.51
C THR A 14 -17.09 -7.30 19.85
N VAL A 15 -15.86 -6.96 19.48
CA VAL A 15 -15.28 -5.62 19.73
C VAL A 15 -15.78 -4.59 18.73
N LEU A 16 -15.92 -4.95 17.45
CA LEU A 16 -16.29 -4.00 16.39
C LEU A 16 -17.80 -3.74 16.31
N LEU A 17 -18.63 -4.77 16.49
CA LEU A 17 -20.07 -4.67 16.25
C LEU A 17 -20.75 -3.57 17.09
N PRO A 18 -20.44 -3.38 18.39
CA PRO A 18 -21.01 -2.28 19.17
C PRO A 18 -20.69 -0.90 18.60
N MET A 19 -19.47 -0.69 18.11
CA MET A 19 -19.05 0.58 17.50
C MET A 19 -19.83 0.86 16.22
N TRP A 20 -19.97 -0.15 15.35
CA TRP A 20 -20.74 -0.04 14.11
C TRP A 20 -22.23 0.18 14.36
N TYR A 21 -22.77 -0.46 15.39
CA TYR A 21 -24.17 -0.26 15.79
C TYR A 21 -24.44 1.19 16.21
N VAL A 22 -23.58 1.77 17.05
CA VAL A 22 -23.71 3.18 17.48
C VAL A 22 -23.53 4.13 16.28
N ALA A 23 -22.56 3.85 15.41
CA ALA A 23 -22.31 4.67 14.22
C ALA A 23 -23.50 4.73 13.26
N LEU A 24 -24.28 3.64 13.14
CA LEU A 24 -25.49 3.59 12.32
C LEU A 24 -26.67 4.38 12.91
N HIS A 25 -26.73 4.54 14.23
CA HIS A 25 -27.82 5.26 14.90
C HIS A 25 -27.56 6.77 15.05
N GLY A 26 -26.29 7.19 14.96
CA GLY A 26 -25.89 8.59 14.90
C GLY A 26 -26.17 9.40 16.17
N GLU A 27 -25.67 10.64 16.21
CA GLU A 27 -26.08 11.64 17.18
C GLU A 27 -27.35 12.36 16.69
N PRO A 28 -28.25 12.80 17.60
CA PRO A 28 -29.37 13.65 17.22
C PRO A 28 -28.87 14.95 16.57
N PRO A 29 -29.59 15.49 15.57
CA PRO A 29 -29.16 16.65 14.82
C PRO A 29 -28.94 17.84 15.77
N SER A 30 -27.69 18.23 15.94
CA SER A 30 -27.31 19.46 16.64
C SER A 30 -27.39 20.62 15.65
N GLU A 31 -27.86 21.79 16.12
CA GLU A 31 -27.95 23.02 15.33
C GLU A 31 -26.66 23.27 14.52
N GLU A 32 -26.80 23.29 13.20
CA GLU A 32 -25.70 23.50 12.27
C GLU A 32 -25.46 25.00 12.13
N VAL A 33 -24.24 25.46 12.45
CA VAL A 33 -23.82 26.81 12.14
C VAL A 33 -23.42 26.82 10.66
N ALA A 34 -24.42 27.00 9.78
CA ALA A 34 -24.18 27.23 8.36
C ALA A 34 -23.56 28.62 8.17
N ILE A 35 -22.59 28.73 7.26
CA ILE A 35 -22.09 30.03 6.83
C ILE A 35 -23.20 30.69 6.01
N ASP A 36 -23.49 31.95 6.29
CA ASP A 36 -24.47 32.72 5.55
C ASP A 36 -24.00 32.93 4.10
N GLU A 37 -24.53 32.12 3.19
CA GLU A 37 -24.24 32.15 1.76
C GLU A 37 -24.71 33.45 1.08
N SER A 38 -25.47 34.32 1.77
CA SER A 38 -25.85 35.63 1.23
C SER A 38 -24.71 36.65 1.23
N VAL A 39 -23.65 36.40 2.01
CA VAL A 39 -22.50 37.31 2.16
C VAL A 39 -21.29 36.83 1.35
N THR A 40 -21.22 35.54 1.02
CA THR A 40 -20.09 34.97 0.30
C THR A 40 -20.50 33.74 -0.52
N ASP A 41 -20.02 33.68 -1.77
CA ASP A 41 -20.12 32.49 -2.63
C ASP A 41 -19.15 31.36 -2.20
N LEU A 42 -18.44 31.53 -1.08
CA LEU A 42 -17.53 30.52 -0.54
C LEU A 42 -18.33 29.36 0.05
N ARG A 43 -18.07 28.16 -0.46
CA ARG A 43 -18.62 26.89 0.04
C ARG A 43 -17.52 25.97 0.55
N PRO A 44 -17.07 26.12 1.83
CA PRO A 44 -15.92 25.36 2.35
C PRO A 44 -16.20 23.87 2.57
N LEU A 45 -17.49 23.50 2.64
CA LEU A 45 -17.97 22.16 2.97
C LEU A 45 -18.41 21.36 1.72
N ASP A 46 -18.34 21.96 0.54
CA ASP A 46 -18.96 21.44 -0.68
C ASP A 46 -18.03 20.46 -1.41
N GLY A 47 -18.10 19.18 -1.03
CA GLY A 47 -17.30 18.04 -1.48
C GLY A 47 -17.63 17.47 -2.88
N PHE A 48 -16.82 16.53 -3.38
CA PHE A 48 -17.29 15.62 -4.46
C PHE A 48 -18.44 14.72 -4.01
N VAL A 49 -18.51 14.50 -2.70
CA VAL A 49 -19.52 13.72 -2.00
C VAL A 49 -19.94 14.55 -0.81
N ASP A 50 -21.24 14.59 -0.54
CA ASP A 50 -21.78 15.22 0.66
C ASP A 50 -21.21 14.49 1.90
N THR A 51 -20.29 15.15 2.58
CA THR A 51 -19.70 14.64 3.82
C THR A 51 -20.38 15.30 5.02
N PRO A 52 -20.66 14.55 6.10
CA PRO A 52 -21.25 15.12 7.31
C PRO A 52 -20.36 16.20 7.91
N ASN A 53 -20.96 17.30 8.36
CA ASN A 53 -20.25 18.39 9.06
C ASN A 53 -19.71 17.97 10.43
N LYS A 54 -20.29 16.92 11.03
CA LYS A 54 -19.87 16.34 12.31
C LYS A 54 -19.86 14.83 12.19
N LEU A 55 -18.79 14.22 12.72
CA LEU A 55 -18.67 12.78 12.88
C LEU A 55 -18.62 12.48 14.38
N SER A 56 -19.52 11.62 14.85
CA SER A 56 -19.42 11.09 16.21
C SER A 56 -18.14 10.24 16.36
N PRO A 57 -17.58 10.11 17.57
CA PRO A 57 -16.39 9.27 17.81
C PRO A 57 -16.55 7.84 17.29
N SER A 58 -17.77 7.29 17.35
CA SER A 58 -18.08 5.96 16.83
C SER A 58 -17.99 5.88 15.29
N GLN A 59 -18.45 6.91 14.58
CA GLN A 59 -18.36 7.00 13.12
C GLN A 59 -16.91 7.16 12.67
N VAL A 60 -16.12 7.99 13.36
CA VAL A 60 -14.68 8.10 13.09
C VAL A 60 -14.00 6.74 13.27
N GLY A 61 -14.32 6.02 14.34
CA GLY A 61 -13.81 4.66 14.56
C GLY A 61 -14.12 3.70 13.42
N VAL A 62 -15.36 3.69 12.92
CA VAL A 62 -15.76 2.87 11.76
C VAL A 62 -14.98 3.24 10.51
N VAL A 63 -14.86 4.54 10.19
CA VAL A 63 -14.11 5.02 9.01
C VAL A 63 -12.64 4.59 9.09
N VAL A 64 -12.01 4.72 10.26
CA VAL A 64 -10.63 4.28 10.47
C VAL A 64 -10.49 2.77 10.26
N TRP A 65 -11.42 1.97 10.79
CA TRP A 65 -11.40 0.51 10.58
C TRP A 65 -11.52 0.14 9.11
N VAL A 66 -12.45 0.77 8.38
CA VAL A 66 -12.60 0.55 6.94
C VAL A 66 -11.31 0.90 6.19
N ALA A 67 -10.69 2.04 6.52
CA ALA A 67 -9.43 2.45 5.92
C ALA A 67 -8.29 1.47 6.22
N LEU A 68 -8.16 0.99 7.46
CA LEU A 68 -7.15 0.01 7.86
C LEU A 68 -7.35 -1.35 7.18
N PHE A 69 -8.58 -1.85 7.11
CA PHE A 69 -8.87 -3.09 6.39
C PHE A 69 -8.61 -2.95 4.89
N GLY A 70 -8.99 -1.81 4.30
CA GLY A 70 -8.65 -1.48 2.92
C GLY A 70 -7.13 -1.49 2.69
N LEU A 71 -6.35 -0.89 3.59
CA LEU A 71 -4.90 -0.88 3.53
C LEU A 71 -4.32 -2.30 3.60
N VAL A 72 -4.80 -3.14 4.52
CA VAL A 72 -4.39 -4.55 4.60
C VAL A 72 -4.70 -5.29 3.30
N GLY A 73 -5.87 -5.03 2.70
CA GLY A 73 -6.25 -5.60 1.40
C GLY A 73 -5.30 -5.18 0.28
N VAL A 74 -4.98 -3.89 0.18
CA VAL A 74 -4.01 -3.35 -0.79
C VAL A 74 -2.63 -3.97 -0.58
N LEU A 75 -2.14 -4.04 0.66
CA LEU A 75 -0.85 -4.66 0.97
C LEU A 75 -0.82 -6.15 0.61
N THR A 76 -1.91 -6.87 0.85
CA THR A 76 -2.03 -8.28 0.47
C THR A 76 -2.00 -8.45 -1.05
N ALA A 77 -2.69 -7.57 -1.78
CA ALA A 77 -2.69 -7.57 -3.24
C ALA A 77 -1.30 -7.26 -3.80
N VAL A 78 -0.62 -6.24 -3.25
CA VAL A 78 0.77 -5.88 -3.61
C VAL A 78 1.73 -7.03 -3.33
N HIS A 79 1.65 -7.65 -2.15
CA HIS A 79 2.50 -8.77 -1.79
C HIS A 79 2.29 -9.97 -2.72
N ARG A 80 1.03 -10.27 -3.06
CA ARG A 80 0.71 -11.33 -4.02
C ARG A 80 1.24 -10.99 -5.41
N PHE A 81 1.03 -9.76 -5.87
CA PHE A 81 1.55 -9.27 -7.13
C PHE A 81 3.09 -9.40 -7.19
N MET A 82 3.80 -9.01 -6.14
CA MET A 82 5.25 -9.17 -6.06
C MET A 82 5.65 -10.65 -6.08
N ASN A 83 4.98 -11.53 -5.33
CA ASN A 83 5.29 -12.96 -5.39
C ASN A 83 5.07 -13.57 -6.78
N ASP A 84 4.00 -13.15 -7.48
CA ASP A 84 3.67 -13.66 -8.81
C ASP A 84 4.60 -13.06 -9.90
N ALA A 85 5.10 -11.83 -9.71
CA ALA A 85 5.99 -11.15 -10.66
C ALA A 85 7.49 -11.49 -10.45
N VAL A 86 7.90 -11.67 -9.19
CA VAL A 86 9.30 -11.92 -8.79
C VAL A 86 9.69 -13.39 -8.93
N ARG A 87 8.73 -14.32 -8.92
CA ARG A 87 9.00 -15.75 -9.11
C ARG A 87 8.71 -16.12 -10.58
N PRO A 88 9.74 -16.37 -11.41
CA PRO A 88 9.51 -16.96 -12.72
C PRO A 88 8.75 -18.28 -12.55
N PRO A 89 7.85 -18.65 -13.48
CA PRO A 89 7.20 -19.96 -13.41
C PRO A 89 8.26 -21.06 -13.38
N ASP A 90 8.03 -22.11 -12.59
CA ASP A 90 8.96 -23.25 -12.40
C ASP A 90 9.48 -23.82 -13.74
N ASP A 91 8.70 -23.64 -14.81
CA ASP A 91 8.94 -24.12 -16.17
C ASP A 91 9.87 -23.23 -17.02
N ALA A 92 10.24 -22.02 -16.57
CA ALA A 92 11.12 -21.10 -17.32
C ALA A 92 12.63 -21.39 -17.15
N SER A 93 12.98 -22.46 -16.44
CA SER A 93 14.34 -22.73 -15.98
C SER A 93 15.18 -23.59 -16.95
N SER A 94 15.50 -23.08 -18.14
CA SER A 94 16.72 -23.52 -18.84
C SER A 94 17.98 -22.80 -18.33
N ALA A 95 17.82 -21.82 -17.44
CA ALA A 95 18.91 -21.00 -16.87
C ALA A 95 19.03 -21.10 -15.33
N VAL A 96 18.31 -22.02 -14.68
CA VAL A 96 18.61 -22.37 -13.28
C VAL A 96 19.86 -23.25 -13.30
N SER A 97 21.03 -22.63 -13.18
CA SER A 97 22.22 -23.40 -12.91
C SER A 97 22.07 -23.95 -11.48
N ALA A 98 22.03 -25.28 -11.36
CA ALA A 98 21.99 -26.00 -10.09
C ALA A 98 23.23 -25.79 -9.20
N ASP A 99 24.08 -24.80 -9.53
CA ASP A 99 25.24 -24.32 -8.81
C ASP A 99 25.00 -22.97 -8.10
N GLY A 100 23.75 -22.51 -8.01
CA GLY A 100 23.42 -21.22 -7.36
C GLY A 100 23.77 -19.99 -8.20
N GLY A 101 24.01 -20.15 -9.50
CA GLY A 101 24.45 -19.05 -10.38
C GLY A 101 25.97 -18.83 -10.35
N ALA A 102 26.73 -19.73 -9.70
CA ALA A 102 28.19 -19.62 -9.50
C ALA A 102 28.98 -19.44 -10.81
N ARG A 103 28.44 -19.88 -11.96
CA ARG A 103 29.08 -19.69 -13.27
C ARG A 103 28.86 -18.32 -13.91
N THR A 104 27.86 -17.56 -13.48
CA THR A 104 27.42 -16.33 -14.15
C THR A 104 27.68 -15.08 -13.31
N VAL A 105 27.48 -15.15 -11.98
CA VAL A 105 27.70 -14.01 -11.07
C VAL A 105 28.31 -14.51 -9.76
N SER A 106 29.60 -14.27 -9.54
CA SER A 106 30.19 -14.46 -8.20
C SER A 106 29.83 -13.28 -7.33
N LEU A 107 29.18 -13.52 -6.18
CA LEU A 107 28.89 -12.50 -5.15
C LEU A 107 29.67 -12.82 -3.86
N PRO A 108 30.99 -12.58 -3.81
CA PRO A 108 31.85 -13.08 -2.72
C PRO A 108 31.49 -12.55 -1.34
N TRP A 109 30.74 -11.46 -1.25
CA TRP A 109 30.26 -10.90 0.02
C TRP A 109 29.01 -11.61 0.55
N LEU A 110 28.28 -12.36 -0.28
CA LEU A 110 27.13 -13.18 0.11
C LEU A 110 27.54 -14.63 0.45
N GLU A 111 28.69 -15.08 -0.04
CA GLU A 111 29.22 -16.42 0.25
C GLU A 111 30.16 -16.42 1.46
N THR A 112 29.97 -17.38 2.36
CA THR A 112 30.86 -17.70 3.50
C THR A 112 30.82 -19.20 3.73
N ASP A 113 31.68 -19.74 4.61
CA ASP A 113 31.71 -21.18 4.94
C ASP A 113 30.34 -21.74 5.42
N HIS A 114 29.45 -20.86 5.91
CA HIS A 114 28.14 -21.22 6.42
C HIS A 114 26.98 -20.59 5.64
N ARG A 115 27.24 -19.83 4.57
CA ARG A 115 26.23 -19.11 3.79
C ARG A 115 26.53 -19.19 2.31
N TRP A 116 25.60 -19.66 1.51
CA TRP A 116 25.78 -19.78 0.06
C TRP A 116 24.50 -19.43 -0.69
N VAL A 117 24.66 -19.01 -1.94
CA VAL A 117 23.53 -18.72 -2.84
C VAL A 117 22.96 -20.06 -3.34
N VAL A 118 21.67 -20.27 -3.12
CA VAL A 118 20.93 -21.46 -3.58
C VAL A 118 20.37 -21.21 -4.97
N GLU A 119 19.83 -20.03 -5.19
CA GLU A 119 19.16 -19.68 -6.44
C GLU A 119 19.39 -18.20 -6.75
N TYR A 120 19.69 -17.91 -8.02
CA TYR A 120 19.83 -16.57 -8.55
C TYR A 120 18.96 -16.43 -9.79
N HIS A 121 18.06 -15.45 -9.79
CA HIS A 121 17.35 -15.01 -11.00
C HIS A 121 17.76 -13.58 -11.32
N ASP A 122 18.14 -13.37 -12.57
CA ASP A 122 18.56 -12.06 -13.02
C ASP A 122 17.39 -11.07 -13.06
N ALA A 123 17.70 -9.78 -13.03
CA ALA A 123 16.69 -8.74 -13.17
C ALA A 123 15.96 -8.85 -14.53
N SER A 124 14.67 -8.52 -14.54
CA SER A 124 13.88 -8.56 -15.77
C SER A 124 14.07 -7.27 -16.57
N ASP A 125 14.50 -7.39 -17.83
CA ASP A 125 14.52 -6.27 -18.79
C ASP A 125 13.12 -6.02 -19.43
N ALA A 126 12.06 -6.27 -18.65
CA ALA A 126 10.69 -6.19 -19.15
C ALA A 126 10.27 -4.74 -19.40
N ILE A 127 9.75 -4.47 -20.60
CA ILE A 127 9.25 -3.15 -20.97
C ILE A 127 8.05 -2.74 -20.10
N GLU A 128 7.30 -3.71 -19.61
CA GLU A 128 6.18 -3.53 -18.69
C GLU A 128 6.62 -2.81 -17.40
N GLY A 129 7.76 -3.23 -16.82
CA GLY A 129 8.32 -2.60 -15.61
C GLY A 129 8.72 -1.14 -15.86
N LEU A 130 9.28 -0.85 -17.04
CA LEU A 130 9.68 0.50 -17.43
C LEU A 130 8.48 1.42 -17.66
N VAL A 131 7.43 0.90 -18.32
CA VAL A 131 6.16 1.61 -18.52
C VAL A 131 5.45 1.86 -17.19
N ALA A 132 5.39 0.87 -16.30
CA ALA A 132 4.80 1.02 -14.98
C ALA A 132 5.53 2.08 -14.14
N MET A 133 6.86 2.01 -14.06
CA MET A 133 7.69 2.99 -13.36
C MET A 133 7.54 4.41 -13.93
N GLY A 134 7.64 4.54 -15.25
CA GLY A 134 7.48 5.82 -15.93
C GLY A 134 6.11 6.44 -15.70
N GLY A 135 5.05 5.63 -15.85
CA GLY A 135 3.67 6.05 -15.61
C GLY A 135 3.42 6.49 -14.17
N LEU A 136 3.88 5.71 -13.18
CA LEU A 136 3.76 6.04 -11.76
C LEU A 136 4.55 7.30 -11.38
N THR A 137 5.71 7.51 -12.00
CA THR A 137 6.51 8.73 -11.80
C THR A 137 5.77 9.95 -12.35
N VAL A 138 5.22 9.86 -13.56
CA VAL A 138 4.41 10.95 -14.14
C VAL A 138 3.19 11.23 -13.26
N LEU A 139 2.52 10.19 -12.78
CA LEU A 139 1.37 10.32 -11.89
C LEU A 139 1.74 11.02 -10.57
N ALA A 140 2.86 10.66 -9.96
CA ALA A 140 3.38 11.32 -8.77
C ALA A 140 3.64 12.82 -9.02
N ILE A 141 4.24 13.17 -10.17
CA ILE A 141 4.50 14.57 -10.56
C ILE A 141 3.19 15.33 -10.76
N VAL A 142 2.20 14.74 -11.45
CA VAL A 142 0.89 15.36 -11.67
C VAL A 142 0.20 15.66 -10.33
N PHE A 143 0.15 14.68 -9.42
CA PHE A 143 -0.43 14.88 -8.10
C PHE A 143 0.36 15.90 -7.26
N ALA A 144 1.69 15.90 -7.32
CA ALA A 144 2.52 16.91 -6.64
C ALA A 144 2.26 18.32 -7.19
N ALA A 145 2.04 18.46 -8.50
CA ALA A 145 1.70 19.73 -9.13
C ALA A 145 0.30 20.22 -8.73
N LEU A 146 -0.70 19.32 -8.70
CA LEU A 146 -2.05 19.64 -8.21
C LEU A 146 -2.04 20.04 -6.74
N PHE A 147 -1.32 19.28 -5.91
CA PHE A 147 -1.11 19.57 -4.49
C PHE A 147 -0.48 20.94 -4.27
N THR A 148 0.58 21.24 -5.03
CA THR A 148 1.28 22.53 -4.97
C THR A 148 0.39 23.67 -5.47
N GLY A 149 -0.35 23.45 -6.57
CA GLY A 149 -1.29 24.41 -7.13
C GLY A 149 -2.35 24.81 -6.12
N GLU A 150 -2.96 23.84 -5.43
CA GLU A 150 -3.96 24.10 -4.39
C GLU A 150 -3.33 24.73 -3.13
N TYR A 151 -2.11 24.32 -2.75
CA TYR A 151 -1.39 24.92 -1.62
C TYR A 151 -1.05 26.40 -1.81
N LEU A 152 -0.69 26.80 -3.05
CA LEU A 152 -0.32 28.17 -3.37
C LEU A 152 -1.53 29.08 -3.61
N THR A 153 -2.73 28.53 -3.76
CA THR A 153 -3.96 29.31 -3.83
C THR A 153 -4.48 29.66 -2.44
N LEU A 154 -4.89 30.92 -2.24
CA LEU A 154 -5.53 31.39 -0.99
C LEU A 154 -6.91 30.76 -0.74
N GLY A 155 -7.44 30.02 -1.72
CA GLY A 155 -8.76 29.42 -1.68
C GLY A 155 -8.67 27.91 -1.64
N ARG A 156 -9.26 27.34 -0.58
CA ARG A 156 -9.80 25.98 -0.53
C ARG A 156 -8.75 24.87 -0.31
N THR A 157 -8.88 24.12 0.78
CA THR A 157 -8.02 22.99 1.19
C THR A 157 -8.69 21.63 0.98
N GLN A 158 -9.56 21.54 -0.03
CA GLN A 158 -10.57 20.50 -0.09
C GLN A 158 -10.07 19.21 -0.72
N TYR A 159 -9.12 19.30 -1.65
CA TYR A 159 -8.57 18.15 -2.38
C TYR A 159 -7.13 17.81 -2.02
N PHE A 160 -6.55 18.60 -1.12
CA PHE A 160 -5.19 18.44 -0.63
C PHE A 160 -4.88 17.02 -0.18
N GLY A 161 -5.81 16.39 0.56
CA GLY A 161 -5.66 15.01 1.02
C GLY A 161 -5.65 13.98 -0.12
N ILE A 162 -6.45 14.21 -1.18
CA ILE A 162 -6.51 13.32 -2.35
C ILE A 162 -5.23 13.44 -3.17
N TYR A 163 -4.75 14.67 -3.39
CA TYR A 163 -3.51 14.88 -4.13
C TYR A 163 -2.31 14.35 -3.37
N ALA A 164 -2.24 14.55 -2.05
CA ALA A 164 -1.20 13.96 -1.21
C ALA A 164 -1.23 12.43 -1.29
N THR A 165 -2.42 11.83 -1.14
CA THR A 165 -2.59 10.38 -1.22
C THR A 165 -2.15 9.85 -2.58
N GLY A 166 -2.61 10.47 -3.67
CA GLY A 166 -2.24 10.09 -5.04
C GLY A 166 -0.73 10.16 -5.27
N MET A 167 -0.08 11.22 -4.80
CA MET A 167 1.38 11.37 -4.87
C MET A 167 2.11 10.26 -4.11
N PHE A 168 1.79 10.04 -2.82
CA PHE A 168 2.47 9.04 -2.00
C PHE A 168 2.21 7.61 -2.45
N VAL A 169 0.98 7.29 -2.88
CA VAL A 169 0.64 5.98 -3.42
C VAL A 169 1.40 5.72 -4.73
N SER A 170 1.49 6.73 -5.61
CA SER A 170 2.25 6.60 -6.85
C SER A 170 3.73 6.32 -6.59
N LEU A 171 4.35 7.01 -5.63
CA LEU A 171 5.73 6.77 -5.20
C LEU A 171 5.92 5.39 -4.56
N ALA A 172 4.99 4.97 -3.69
CA ALA A 172 5.04 3.66 -3.05
C ALA A 172 4.93 2.53 -4.10
N LEU A 173 3.98 2.63 -5.03
CA LEU A 173 3.82 1.66 -6.11
C LEU A 173 4.99 1.68 -7.09
N SER A 174 5.64 2.83 -7.31
CA SER A 174 6.87 2.89 -8.09
C SER A 174 7.98 2.09 -7.40
N THR A 175 8.09 2.19 -6.07
CA THR A 175 9.04 1.36 -5.31
C THR A 175 8.71 -0.13 -5.48
N VAL A 176 7.44 -0.52 -5.40
CA VAL A 176 6.99 -1.90 -5.64
C VAL A 176 7.36 -2.38 -7.05
N ALA A 177 7.11 -1.57 -8.08
CA ALA A 177 7.45 -1.91 -9.46
C ALA A 177 8.97 -2.07 -9.64
N TYR A 178 9.78 -1.23 -8.99
CA TYR A 178 11.22 -1.40 -8.98
C TYR A 178 11.64 -2.76 -8.41
N TYR A 179 11.13 -3.12 -7.22
CA TYR A 179 11.41 -4.42 -6.61
C TYR A 179 10.91 -5.60 -7.43
N ALA A 180 9.77 -5.45 -8.11
CA ALA A 180 9.16 -6.54 -8.86
C ALA A 180 9.90 -6.88 -10.17
N TRP A 181 10.41 -5.87 -10.88
CA TRP A 181 11.00 -6.08 -12.21
C TRP A 181 12.52 -5.88 -12.27
N PHE A 182 13.08 -4.96 -11.49
CA PHE A 182 14.47 -4.53 -11.64
C PHE A 182 15.41 -5.00 -10.53
N MET A 183 14.88 -5.63 -9.47
CA MET A 183 15.71 -6.26 -8.45
C MET A 183 15.91 -7.75 -8.78
N PRO A 184 17.16 -8.25 -8.82
CA PRO A 184 17.40 -9.68 -8.99
C PRO A 184 16.91 -10.45 -7.77
N HIS A 185 16.35 -11.65 -7.98
CA HIS A 185 15.95 -12.54 -6.90
C HIS A 185 17.12 -13.42 -6.48
N ILE A 186 17.45 -13.41 -5.19
CA ILE A 186 18.57 -14.16 -4.64
C ILE A 186 18.08 -14.95 -3.43
N GLU A 187 18.05 -16.28 -3.56
CA GLU A 187 17.80 -17.17 -2.43
C GLU A 187 19.13 -17.60 -1.81
N VAL A 188 19.26 -17.36 -0.50
CA VAL A 188 20.49 -17.65 0.25
C VAL A 188 20.16 -18.63 1.36
N ALA A 189 20.88 -19.74 1.40
CA ALA A 189 20.87 -20.65 2.54
C ALA A 189 21.96 -20.24 3.52
N GLU A 190 21.61 -20.22 4.80
CA GLU A 190 22.53 -19.97 5.89
C GLU A 190 22.39 -21.07 6.93
N GLN A 191 23.49 -21.79 7.18
CA GLN A 191 23.56 -22.78 8.24
C GLN A 191 23.66 -22.03 9.58
N ARG A 192 22.56 -21.98 10.31
CA ARG A 192 22.51 -21.41 11.66
C ARG A 192 22.56 -22.53 12.70
N GLY A 193 23.73 -22.74 13.29
CA GLY A 193 23.96 -23.69 14.37
C GLY A 193 24.52 -23.01 15.62
N HIS A 194 24.03 -23.41 16.80
CA HIS A 194 24.84 -23.42 18.00
C HIS A 194 25.59 -24.76 18.00
N GLU A 195 26.92 -24.72 18.12
CA GLU A 195 27.73 -25.91 18.34
C GLU A 195 27.16 -26.69 19.54
N SER A 196 26.87 -27.98 19.35
CA SER A 196 26.57 -28.95 20.40
C SER A 196 27.47 -30.15 20.24
#